data_AF-A0A2E6W1Z9-F1
#
_entry.id   AF-A0A2E6W1Z9-F1
#
_cell.length_a   1.000
_cell.length_b   1.000
_cell.length_c   1.000
_cell.angle_alpha   90.00
_cell.angle_beta   90.00
_cell.angle_gamma   90.00
#
_symmetry.space_group_name_H-M   'P 1'
#
loop_
_entity.id
_entity.type
_entity.pdbx_description
1 polymer ?
#
loop_
_entity_poly.entity_id
_entity_poly.type
_entity_poly.pdbx_seq_one_letter_code
_entity_poly.pdbx_strand_id
1 'polypeptide(L)'
;MNKDASDIVERATGIANQAQSISEEAAALANEAAQAFVQSSTGLLGVGPTFLELFTIFVLACFIGYYVIWSVTPALHSPLMSVTNAISSVIIVGALIAAGPDGVGFSKIMGFIAIILASVNIFGGFIVTYRMLQMFKKKNTRA
;
A
#
# COMPACT_ATOMS: atom_id res chain seq x y z
N MET A 1 51.60 -34.06 -14.94
CA MET A 1 50.30 -34.60 -14.48
C MET A 1 49.56 -33.73 -13.45
N ASN A 2 50.12 -32.61 -12.95
CA ASN A 2 49.43 -31.75 -11.95
C ASN A 2 48.75 -30.50 -12.54
N LYS A 3 48.87 -30.25 -13.85
CA LYS A 3 48.30 -29.05 -14.50
C LYS A 3 46.80 -29.18 -14.79
N ASP A 4 46.31 -30.39 -15.08
CA ASP A 4 44.90 -30.61 -15.40
C ASP A 4 43.99 -30.48 -14.18
N ALA A 5 44.46 -30.88 -12.99
CA ALA A 5 43.70 -30.76 -11.75
C ALA A 5 43.57 -29.30 -11.28
N SER A 6 44.61 -28.49 -11.41
CA SER A 6 44.55 -27.05 -11.09
C SER A 6 43.67 -26.27 -12.07
N ASP A 7 43.71 -26.62 -13.36
CA ASP A 7 42.88 -26.00 -14.41
C ASP A 7 41.38 -26.25 -14.16
N ILE A 8 41.02 -27.44 -13.68
CA ILE A 8 39.63 -27.78 -13.38
C ILE A 8 39.14 -27.04 -12.12
N VAL A 9 39.99 -26.89 -11.10
CA VAL A 9 39.66 -26.11 -9.90
C VAL A 9 39.49 -24.64 -10.26
N GLU A 10 40.37 -24.09 -11.09
CA GLU A 10 40.30 -22.68 -11.53
C GLU A 10 39.06 -22.41 -12.40
N ARG A 11 38.69 -23.34 -13.28
CA ARG A 11 37.42 -23.29 -14.02
C ARG A 11 36.20 -23.42 -13.11
N ALA A 12 36.25 -24.27 -12.10
CA ALA A 12 35.16 -24.43 -11.13
C ALA A 12 34.97 -23.16 -10.30
N THR A 13 36.06 -22.54 -9.84
CA THR A 13 36.03 -21.23 -9.15
C THR A 13 35.56 -20.13 -10.09
N GLY A 14 35.98 -20.13 -11.36
CA GLY A 14 35.52 -19.20 -12.38
C GLY A 14 34.01 -19.28 -12.63
N ILE A 15 33.46 -20.49 -12.72
CA ILE A 15 32.02 -20.73 -12.89
C ILE A 15 31.24 -20.31 -11.63
N ALA A 16 31.76 -20.59 -10.43
CA ALA A 16 31.15 -20.14 -9.18
C ALA A 16 31.07 -18.61 -9.09
N ASN A 17 32.14 -17.92 -9.49
CA ASN A 17 32.18 -16.46 -9.54
C ASN A 17 31.23 -15.90 -10.61
N GLN A 18 31.11 -16.55 -11.77
CA GLN A 18 30.14 -16.17 -12.80
C GLN A 18 28.69 -16.39 -12.36
N ALA A 19 28.40 -17.48 -11.65
CA ALA A 19 27.07 -17.73 -11.10
C ALA A 19 26.69 -16.67 -10.06
N GLN A 20 27.67 -16.24 -9.25
CA GLN A 20 27.46 -15.19 -8.27
C GLN A 20 27.23 -13.83 -8.94
N SER A 21 28.00 -13.47 -9.97
CA SER A 21 27.78 -12.22 -10.71
C SER A 21 26.43 -12.17 -11.43
N ILE A 22 25.96 -13.30 -11.98
CA ILE A 22 24.64 -13.38 -12.63
C ILE A 22 23.51 -13.21 -11.60
N SER A 23 23.67 -13.76 -10.39
CA SER A 23 22.68 -13.60 -9.32
C SER A 23 22.59 -12.14 -8.82
N GLU A 24 23.72 -11.45 -8.76
CA GLU A 24 23.81 -10.03 -8.42
C GLU A 24 23.19 -9.15 -9.52
N GLU A 25 23.41 -9.50 -10.79
CA GLU A 25 22.81 -8.83 -11.95
C GLU A 25 21.29 -9.04 -12.04
N ALA A 26 20.80 -10.24 -11.73
CA ALA A 26 19.36 -10.51 -11.66
C ALA A 26 18.68 -9.74 -10.51
N ALA A 27 19.36 -9.59 -9.36
CA ALA A 27 18.88 -8.78 -8.25
C ALA A 27 18.89 -7.27 -8.60
N ALA A 28 19.87 -6.81 -9.36
CA ALA A 28 19.92 -5.44 -9.87
C ALA A 28 18.76 -5.17 -10.86
N LEU A 29 18.51 -6.09 -11.79
CA LEU A 29 17.41 -5.97 -12.76
C LEU A 29 16.03 -5.99 -12.08
N ALA A 30 15.86 -6.78 -11.03
CA ALA A 30 14.62 -6.79 -10.24
C ALA A 30 14.37 -5.45 -9.54
N ASN A 31 15.42 -4.83 -9.00
CA ASN A 31 15.34 -3.49 -8.41
C ASN A 31 15.08 -2.41 -9.46
N GLU A 32 15.68 -2.53 -10.64
CA GLU A 32 15.46 -1.59 -11.75
C GLU A 32 14.04 -1.69 -12.32
N ALA A 33 13.49 -2.90 -12.46
CA ALA A 33 12.10 -3.11 -12.87
C ALA A 33 11.09 -2.59 -11.84
N ALA A 34 11.39 -2.75 -10.54
CA ALA A 34 10.59 -2.17 -9.47
C ALA A 34 10.62 -0.63 -9.51
N GLN A 35 11.78 -0.03 -9.80
CA GLN A 35 11.92 1.41 -9.97
C GLN A 35 11.24 1.92 -11.25
N ALA A 36 11.26 1.16 -12.34
CA ALA A 36 10.60 1.50 -13.60
C ALA A 36 9.07 1.56 -13.47
N PHE A 37 8.46 0.69 -12.65
CA PHE A 37 7.03 0.76 -12.33
C PHE A 37 6.69 2.04 -11.56
N VAL A 38 7.51 2.39 -10.56
CA VAL A 38 7.36 3.64 -9.78
C VAL A 38 7.52 4.87 -10.68
N GLN A 39 8.45 4.83 -11.63
CA GLN A 39 8.76 5.93 -12.54
C GLN A 39 7.71 6.12 -13.66
N SER A 40 7.02 5.04 -14.04
CA SER A 40 5.94 5.10 -15.04
C SER A 40 4.70 5.82 -14.50
N SER A 41 4.44 5.75 -13.20
CA SER A 41 3.38 6.51 -12.51
C SER A 41 3.69 8.00 -12.34
N THR A 42 4.95 8.42 -12.43
CA THR A 42 5.39 9.83 -12.27
C THR A 42 5.59 10.55 -13.61
N GLY A 43 5.17 9.94 -14.72
CA GLY A 43 5.76 10.15 -16.04
C GLY A 43 5.16 11.21 -16.95
N LEU A 44 4.16 12.02 -16.57
CA LEU A 44 3.64 13.03 -17.52
C LEU A 44 4.48 14.31 -17.59
N LEU A 45 5.32 14.61 -16.58
CA LEU A 45 6.14 15.84 -16.54
C LEU A 45 7.57 15.69 -15.94
N GLY A 46 8.08 14.46 -15.79
CA GLY A 46 9.52 14.23 -15.53
C GLY A 46 10.07 14.64 -14.15
N VAL A 47 9.19 14.88 -13.18
CA VAL A 47 9.54 15.00 -11.76
C VAL A 47 8.46 14.22 -11.02
N GLY A 48 8.82 13.38 -10.04
CA GLY A 48 7.83 12.80 -9.12
C GLY A 48 6.87 13.87 -8.61
N PRO A 49 5.64 13.53 -8.20
CA PRO A 49 4.56 14.51 -8.08
C PRO A 49 5.05 15.67 -7.24
N THR A 50 5.26 16.81 -7.92
CA THR A 50 5.87 17.97 -7.29
C THR A 50 4.96 18.40 -6.15
N PHE A 51 5.48 19.16 -5.19
CA PHE A 51 4.62 19.71 -4.14
C PHE A 51 3.38 20.40 -4.73
N LEU A 52 3.53 21.13 -5.85
CA LEU A 52 2.41 21.76 -6.56
C LEU A 52 1.41 20.75 -7.14
N GLU A 53 1.88 19.60 -7.64
CA GLU A 53 1.00 18.54 -8.15
C GLU A 53 0.22 17.86 -7.03
N LEU A 54 0.89 17.44 -5.94
CA LEU A 54 0.23 16.87 -4.76
C LEU A 54 -0.73 17.87 -4.11
N PHE A 55 -0.35 19.15 -4.07
CA PHE A 55 -1.19 20.21 -3.58
C PHE A 55 -2.42 20.41 -4.47
N THR A 56 -2.27 20.36 -5.78
CA THR A 56 -3.39 20.42 -6.72
C THR A 56 -4.33 19.24 -6.53
N ILE A 57 -3.80 18.01 -6.42
CA ILE A 57 -4.59 16.80 -6.13
C ILE A 57 -5.34 16.94 -4.80
N PHE A 58 -4.66 17.43 -3.76
CA PHE A 58 -5.27 17.67 -2.44
C PHE A 58 -6.44 18.66 -2.53
N VAL A 59 -6.25 19.80 -3.20
CA VAL A 59 -7.30 20.81 -3.37
C VAL A 59 -8.48 20.24 -4.17
N LEU A 60 -8.23 19.57 -5.29
CA LEU A 60 -9.28 18.93 -6.10
C LEU A 60 -10.02 17.84 -5.31
N ALA A 61 -9.32 17.03 -4.51
CA ALA A 61 -9.92 16.02 -3.66
C ALA A 61 -10.86 16.63 -2.59
N CYS A 62 -10.48 17.78 -2.01
CA CYS A 62 -11.35 18.53 -1.08
C CYS A 62 -12.64 19.02 -1.76
N PHE A 63 -12.55 19.55 -2.98
CA PHE A 63 -13.73 19.94 -3.77
C PHE A 63 -14.66 18.74 -4.01
N ILE A 64 -14.10 17.62 -4.48
CA ILE A 64 -14.88 16.41 -4.73
C ILE A 64 -15.54 15.91 -3.43
N GLY A 65 -14.80 15.87 -2.33
CA GLY A 65 -15.31 15.43 -1.03
C GLY A 65 -16.49 16.28 -0.53
N TYR A 66 -16.42 17.60 -0.70
CA TYR A 66 -17.51 18.51 -0.37
C TYR A 66 -18.78 18.20 -1.18
N TYR A 67 -18.67 18.08 -2.51
CA TYR A 67 -19.83 17.80 -3.37
C TYR A 67 -20.44 16.41 -3.10
N VAL A 68 -19.61 15.41 -2.76
CA VAL A 68 -20.08 14.06 -2.42
C VAL A 68 -20.95 14.04 -1.16
N ILE A 69 -20.59 14.83 -0.13
CA ILE A 69 -21.33 14.86 1.14
C ILE A 69 -22.54 15.79 1.09
N TRP A 70 -22.52 16.84 0.26
CA TRP A 70 -23.58 17.86 0.21
C TRP A 70 -24.94 17.29 -0.24
N SER A 71 -24.96 16.27 -1.11
CA SER A 71 -26.19 15.75 -1.73
C SER A 71 -26.74 14.46 -1.08
N VAL A 72 -26.56 14.30 0.24
CA VAL A 72 -27.05 13.11 0.96
C VAL A 72 -28.43 13.33 1.59
N THR A 73 -29.25 12.29 1.63
CA THR A 73 -30.57 12.35 2.28
C THR A 73 -30.42 12.57 3.79
N PRO A 74 -31.21 13.43 4.45
CA PRO A 74 -31.05 13.74 5.87
C PRO A 74 -31.09 12.52 6.82
N ALA A 75 -31.86 11.49 6.45
CA ALA A 75 -31.93 10.24 7.20
C ALA A 75 -30.60 9.45 7.24
N LEU A 76 -29.65 9.77 6.34
CA LEU A 76 -28.39 9.08 6.19
C LEU A 76 -27.21 9.79 6.86
N HIS A 77 -27.39 10.94 7.53
CA HIS A 77 -26.27 11.63 8.19
C HIS A 77 -25.57 10.77 9.25
N SER A 78 -26.32 10.03 10.08
CA SER A 78 -25.73 9.14 11.09
C SER A 78 -25.01 7.92 10.48
N PRO A 79 -25.60 7.20 9.49
CA PRO A 79 -24.85 6.20 8.73
C PRO A 79 -23.62 6.76 8.01
N LEU A 80 -23.71 7.95 7.43
CA LEU A 80 -22.61 8.60 6.72
C LEU A 80 -21.47 8.95 7.67
N MET A 81 -21.78 9.42 8.88
CA MET A 81 -20.78 9.66 9.92
C MET A 81 -20.02 8.37 10.30
N SER A 82 -20.71 7.22 10.32
CA SER A 82 -20.05 5.92 10.56
C SER A 82 -19.16 5.50 9.39
N VAL A 83 -19.58 5.75 8.15
CA VAL A 83 -18.78 5.45 6.94
C VAL A 83 -17.52 6.31 6.91
N THR A 84 -17.61 7.61 7.17
CA THR A 84 -16.45 8.50 7.15
C THR A 84 -15.44 8.11 8.23
N ASN A 85 -15.90 7.61 9.39
CA ASN A 85 -15.02 7.01 10.39
C ASN A 85 -14.26 5.78 9.83
N ALA A 86 -14.95 4.88 9.12
CA ALA A 86 -14.28 3.73 8.48
C ALA A 86 -13.26 4.18 7.41
N ILE A 87 -13.63 5.14 6.55
CA ILE A 87 -12.77 5.66 5.47
C ILE A 87 -11.51 6.35 6.01
N SER A 88 -11.60 7.03 7.17
CA SER A 88 -10.45 7.66 7.81
C SER A 88 -9.30 6.68 8.12
N SER A 89 -9.59 5.37 8.12
CA SER A 89 -8.61 4.30 8.32
C SER A 89 -7.61 4.11 7.17
N VAL A 90 -7.58 5.00 6.17
CA VAL A 90 -6.54 5.07 5.13
C VAL A 90 -5.11 5.12 5.71
N ILE A 91 -4.99 5.53 6.98
CA ILE A 91 -3.75 5.47 7.78
C ILE A 91 -3.09 4.08 7.79
N ILE A 92 -3.82 3.00 7.51
CA ILE A 92 -3.26 1.65 7.40
C ILE A 92 -2.14 1.56 6.36
N VAL A 93 -2.21 2.35 5.28
CA VAL A 93 -1.17 2.41 4.25
C VAL A 93 0.15 2.88 4.86
N GLY A 94 0.11 3.93 5.68
CA GLY A 94 1.30 4.43 6.38
C GLY A 94 1.84 3.42 7.40
N ALA A 95 0.95 2.71 8.10
CA ALA A 95 1.34 1.67 9.06
C ALA A 95 2.04 0.47 8.39
N LEU A 96 1.58 0.06 7.21
CA LEU A 96 2.22 -0.98 6.40
C LEU A 96 3.61 -0.56 5.93
N ILE A 97 3.78 0.69 5.49
CA ILE A 97 5.08 1.23 5.11
C ILE A 97 6.04 1.23 6.32
N ALA A 98 5.56 1.61 7.50
CA ALA A 98 6.37 1.61 8.72
C ALA A 98 6.75 0.20 9.20
N ALA A 99 5.92 -0.81 8.94
CA ALA A 99 6.16 -2.21 9.30
C ALA A 99 7.00 -2.98 8.26
N GLY A 100 7.17 -2.44 7.05
CA GLY A 100 7.83 -3.08 5.91
C GLY A 100 9.33 -3.36 6.06
N PRO A 101 10.17 -2.48 6.66
CA PRO A 101 11.61 -2.68 6.70
C PRO A 101 12.07 -3.97 7.42
N ASP A 102 13.21 -4.49 6.97
CA ASP A 102 13.88 -5.64 7.56
C ASP A 102 14.60 -5.28 8.86
N GLY A 103 14.55 -6.19 9.84
CA GLY A 103 15.03 -5.96 11.21
C GLY A 103 13.91 -5.66 12.22
N VAL A 104 14.25 -5.68 13.52
CA VAL A 104 13.32 -5.40 14.63
C VAL A 104 13.62 -4.01 15.18
N GLY A 105 13.11 -2.98 14.50
CA GLY A 105 13.21 -1.59 14.92
C GLY A 105 11.95 -1.09 15.63
N PHE A 106 12.06 0.02 16.36
CA PHE A 106 10.93 0.69 17.00
C PHE A 106 9.80 1.01 16.01
N SER A 107 10.14 1.44 14.79
CA SER A 107 9.18 1.71 13.71
C SER A 107 8.35 0.50 13.32
N LYS A 108 8.92 -0.71 13.35
CA LYS A 108 8.23 -1.95 12.98
C LYS A 108 7.22 -2.38 14.04
N ILE A 109 7.61 -2.26 15.31
CA ILE A 109 6.72 -2.53 16.45
C ILE A 109 5.56 -1.54 16.48
N MET A 110 5.84 -0.25 16.28
CA MET A 110 4.79 0.77 16.18
C MET A 110 3.92 0.60 14.94
N GLY A 111 4.50 0.25 13.78
CA GLY A 111 3.77 -0.08 12.56
C GLY A 111 2.85 -1.28 12.76
N PHE A 112 3.31 -2.32 13.44
CA PHE A 112 2.50 -3.50 13.77
C PHE A 112 1.30 -3.15 14.67
N ILE A 113 1.52 -2.37 15.74
CA ILE A 113 0.43 -1.89 16.61
C ILE A 113 -0.54 -1.00 15.81
N ALA A 114 -0.02 -0.11 14.97
CA ALA A 114 -0.83 0.76 14.13
C ALA A 114 -1.69 -0.03 13.14
N ILE A 115 -1.18 -1.12 12.55
CA ILE A 115 -1.97 -2.02 11.68
C ILE A 115 -3.13 -2.64 12.46
N ILE A 116 -2.89 -3.13 13.69
CA ILE A 116 -3.94 -3.71 14.54
C ILE A 116 -5.02 -2.67 14.83
N LEU A 117 -4.63 -1.47 15.29
CA LEU A 117 -5.57 -0.40 15.62
C LEU A 117 -6.35 0.09 14.39
N ALA A 118 -5.68 0.25 13.25
CA ALA A 118 -6.32 0.61 12.00
C ALA A 118 -7.31 -0.46 11.54
N SER A 119 -6.96 -1.75 11.69
CA SER A 119 -7.85 -2.86 11.34
C SER A 119 -9.13 -2.84 12.18
N VAL A 120 -9.04 -2.58 13.48
CA VAL A 120 -10.23 -2.45 14.36
C VAL A 120 -11.13 -1.32 13.88
N ASN A 121 -10.57 -0.17 13.48
CA ASN A 121 -11.35 0.95 12.97
C ASN A 121 -12.04 0.63 11.63
N ILE A 122 -11.32 -0.02 10.70
CA ILE A 122 -11.87 -0.51 9.42
C ILE A 122 -13.07 -1.43 9.68
N PHE A 123 -12.85 -2.54 10.38
CA PHE A 123 -13.89 -3.55 10.55
C PHE A 123 -15.04 -3.04 11.43
N GLY A 124 -14.72 -2.33 12.51
CA GLY A 124 -15.73 -1.73 13.40
C GLY A 124 -16.61 -0.71 12.66
N GLY A 125 -16.00 0.21 11.93
CA GLY A 125 -16.71 1.24 11.17
C GLY A 125 -17.62 0.66 10.09
N PHE A 126 -17.16 -0.36 9.35
CA PHE A 126 -17.98 -1.00 8.32
C PHE A 126 -19.11 -1.87 8.90
N ILE A 127 -18.89 -2.60 10.00
CA ILE A 127 -19.94 -3.42 10.64
C ILE A 127 -21.06 -2.52 11.21
N VAL A 128 -20.69 -1.43 11.88
CA VAL A 128 -21.68 -0.49 12.45
C VAL A 128 -22.48 0.17 11.34
N THR A 129 -21.81 0.67 10.29
CA THR A 129 -22.47 1.19 9.09
C THR A 129 -23.45 0.18 8.51
N TYR A 130 -23.01 -1.06 8.34
CA TYR A 130 -23.83 -2.12 7.76
C TYR A 130 -25.11 -2.34 8.57
N ARG A 131 -25.00 -2.40 9.91
CA ARG A 131 -26.17 -2.51 10.79
C ARG A 131 -27.09 -1.31 10.69
N MET A 132 -26.55 -0.09 10.64
CA MET A 132 -27.35 1.13 10.47
C MET A 132 -28.11 1.13 9.13
N LEU A 133 -27.45 0.72 8.04
CA LEU A 133 -28.07 0.66 6.71
C LEU A 133 -29.10 -0.47 6.58
N GLN A 134 -28.90 -1.59 7.29
CA GLN A 134 -29.88 -2.68 7.33
C GLN A 134 -31.23 -2.24 7.92
N MET A 135 -31.24 -1.23 8.79
CA MET A 135 -32.49 -0.70 9.37
C MET A 135 -33.36 0.05 8.34
N PHE A 136 -32.78 0.45 7.21
CA PHE A 136 -33.52 1.06 6.09
C PHE A 136 -34.01 0.02 5.06
N LYS A 137 -33.63 -1.25 5.19
CA LYS A 137 -34.15 -2.31 4.33
C LYS A 137 -35.55 -2.70 4.79
N LYS A 138 -36.52 -2.58 3.89
CA LYS A 138 -37.89 -3.05 4.12
C LYS A 138 -37.85 -4.56 4.42
N LYS A 139 -38.37 -4.98 5.58
CA LYS A 139 -38.53 -6.41 5.90
C LYS A 139 -39.38 -7.02 4.79
N ASN A 140 -38.85 -8.01 4.06
CA ASN A 140 -39.66 -8.82 3.14
C ASN A 140 -40.64 -9.63 3.98
N THR A 141 -41.79 -9.05 4.31
CA THR A 141 -42.96 -9.80 4.70
C THR A 141 -43.48 -10.47 3.43
N ARG A 142 -42.93 -11.64 3.11
CA ARG A 142 -43.64 -12.59 2.24
C ARG A 142 -44.66 -13.30 3.13
N ALA A 143 -45.91 -13.22 2.69
CA ALA A 143 -47.08 -13.88 3.26
C ALA A 143 -46.89 -15.40 3.35
#